data_AF-A0A8X7S2Q6-F1
#
_entry.id   AF-A0A8X7S2Q6-F1
#
_cell.length_a   1.000
_cell.length_b   1.000
_cell.length_c   1.000
_cell.angle_alpha   90.00
_cell.angle_beta   90.00
_cell.angle_gamma   90.00
#
_symmetry.space_group_name_H-M   'P 1'
#
loop_
_entity.id
_entity.type
_entity.pdbx_description
1 polymer ?
#
loop_
_entity_poly.entity_id
_entity_poly.type
_entity_poly.pdbx_seq_one_letter_code
_entity_poly.pdbx_strand_id
1 'polypeptide(L)'
;MCINLVNPTIDVFDCGGRKNTRYVEAFTVLIPRIVKAVQSPGKKKDYNAKQYTVSYVLMRDLNMRGNDCGAYALKFIECHLLGLDFSLINDENTQETRHKIAYDLWEAANDEVLQYRMSKFKPPQRAPGKIVELN
;
A
#
# COMPACT_ATOMS: atom_id res chain seq x y z
N MET A 1 3.60 0.96 -2.09
CA MET A 1 2.69 1.51 -3.12
C MET A 1 1.34 1.72 -2.49
N CYS A 2 0.81 2.93 -2.56
CA CYS A 2 -0.53 3.30 -2.11
C CYS A 2 -1.32 3.76 -3.33
N ILE A 3 -2.53 3.23 -3.50
CA ILE A 3 -3.40 3.52 -4.65
C ILE A 3 -4.54 4.39 -4.15
N ASN A 4 -4.65 5.60 -4.70
CA ASN A 4 -5.78 6.46 -4.44
C ASN A 4 -6.85 6.21 -5.51
N LEU A 5 -8.04 5.77 -5.08
CA LEU A 5 -9.16 5.47 -5.98
C LEU A 5 -10.04 6.70 -6.26
N VAL A 6 -9.91 7.76 -5.45
CA VAL A 6 -10.67 9.01 -5.58
C VAL A 6 -9.91 9.97 -6.50
N ASN A 7 -8.64 10.21 -6.20
CA ASN A 7 -7.71 10.89 -7.09
C ASN A 7 -6.89 9.80 -7.77
N PRO A 8 -6.90 9.65 -9.10
CA PRO A 8 -6.30 8.51 -9.81
C PRO A 8 -4.76 8.58 -9.79
N THR A 9 -4.18 8.38 -8.62
CA THR A 9 -2.74 8.47 -8.34
C THR A 9 -2.26 7.17 -7.69
N ILE A 10 -1.02 6.82 -7.99
CA ILE A 10 -0.27 5.73 -7.37
C ILE A 10 0.95 6.35 -6.72
N ASP A 11 0.95 6.40 -5.40
CA ASP A 11 2.08 6.89 -4.63
C ASP A 11 3.02 5.73 -4.31
N VAL A 12 4.29 5.90 -4.65
CA VAL A 12 5.29 4.84 -4.62
C VAL A 12 6.43 5.22 -3.69
N PHE A 13 6.55 4.38 -2.66
CA PHE A 13 7.73 4.23 -1.85
C PHE A 13 8.52 2.99 -2.31
N ASP A 14 9.79 3.18 -2.67
CA ASP A 14 10.74 2.13 -3.03
C ASP A 14 12.09 2.37 -2.33
N CYS A 15 12.36 1.61 -1.27
CA CYS A 15 13.61 1.66 -0.53
C CYS A 15 14.82 1.17 -1.36
N GLY A 16 14.61 0.57 -2.53
CA GLY A 16 15.66 0.08 -3.42
C GLY A 16 16.14 1.11 -4.46
N GLY A 17 15.63 2.35 -4.44
CA GLY A 17 16.08 3.42 -5.32
C GLY A 17 15.51 3.37 -6.73
N ARG A 18 14.20 3.13 -6.87
CA ARG A 18 13.46 3.10 -8.15
C ARG A 18 13.92 2.00 -9.11
N LYS A 19 14.35 0.85 -8.59
CA LYS A 19 14.75 -0.30 -9.44
C LYS A 19 13.55 -1.06 -10.02
N ASN A 20 12.35 -0.78 -9.51
CA ASN A 20 11.14 -1.55 -9.80
C ASN A 20 10.07 -0.76 -10.59
N THR A 21 10.43 0.35 -11.24
CA THR A 21 9.48 1.25 -11.94
C THR A 21 8.61 0.53 -12.98
N ARG A 22 9.19 -0.38 -13.76
CA ARG A 22 8.45 -1.17 -14.77
C ARG A 22 7.26 -1.94 -14.19
N TYR A 23 7.39 -2.42 -12.94
CA TYR A 23 6.33 -3.17 -12.29
C TYR A 23 5.20 -2.23 -11.84
N VAL A 24 5.55 -1.02 -11.40
CA VAL A 24 4.59 0.03 -11.02
C VAL A 24 3.78 0.51 -12.22
N GLU A 25 4.44 0.72 -13.37
CA GLU A 25 3.80 1.23 -14.58
C GLU A 25 2.64 0.34 -15.04
N ALA A 26 2.77 -0.99 -14.91
CA ALA A 26 1.68 -1.91 -15.23
C ALA A 26 0.40 -1.63 -14.40
N PHE A 27 0.55 -1.21 -13.14
CA PHE A 27 -0.58 -0.89 -12.27
C PHE A 27 -1.32 0.37 -12.69
N THR A 28 -0.66 1.31 -13.35
CA THR A 28 -1.31 2.55 -13.82
C THR A 28 -2.45 2.29 -14.81
N VAL A 29 -2.37 1.18 -15.55
CA VAL A 29 -3.37 0.74 -16.51
C VAL A 29 -4.26 -0.35 -15.93
N LEU A 30 -3.67 -1.28 -15.16
CA LEU A 30 -4.39 -2.42 -14.60
C LEU A 30 -5.46 -1.99 -13.58
N ILE A 31 -5.11 -1.10 -12.65
CA ILE A 31 -6.02 -0.65 -11.59
C ILE A 31 -7.30 -0.01 -12.14
N PRO A 32 -7.26 1.00 -13.04
CA PRO A 32 -8.50 1.58 -13.57
C PRO A 32 -9.37 0.56 -14.31
N ARG A 33 -8.78 -0.47 -14.95
CA ARG A 33 -9.53 -1.56 -15.59
C ARG A 33 -10.21 -2.47 -14.57
N ILE A 34 -9.53 -2.84 -13.48
CA ILE A 34 -10.14 -3.59 -12.38
C ILE A 34 -11.29 -2.78 -11.76
N VAL A 35 -11.06 -1.49 -11.48
CA VAL A 35 -12.09 -0.59 -10.94
C VAL A 35 -13.30 -0.52 -11.87
N LYS A 36 -13.09 -0.46 -13.19
CA LYS A 36 -14.16 -0.54 -14.19
C LYS A 36 -14.89 -1.88 -14.17
N ALA A 37 -14.16 -2.99 -14.06
CA ALA A 37 -14.70 -4.34 -14.12
C ALA A 37 -15.64 -4.65 -12.93
N VAL A 38 -15.34 -4.11 -11.75
CA VAL A 38 -16.15 -4.31 -10.54
C VAL A 38 -17.33 -3.33 -10.41
N GLN A 39 -17.46 -2.34 -11.32
CA GLN A 39 -18.63 -1.46 -11.33
C GLN A 39 -19.90 -2.24 -11.69
N SER A 40 -21.03 -1.80 -11.13
CA SER A 40 -22.36 -2.23 -11.58
C SER A 40 -22.55 -1.98 -13.09
N PRO A 41 -23.35 -2.79 -13.82
CA PRO A 41 -23.51 -2.66 -15.27
C PRO A 41 -23.86 -1.26 -15.78
N GLY A 42 -24.69 -0.51 -15.04
CA GLY A 42 -25.04 0.88 -15.39
C GLY A 42 -23.83 1.81 -15.34
N LYS A 43 -23.12 1.84 -14.21
CA LYS A 43 -21.93 2.69 -14.00
C LYS A 43 -20.73 2.31 -14.85
N LYS A 44 -20.66 1.04 -15.30
CA LYS A 44 -19.53 0.53 -16.10
C LYS A 44 -19.40 1.22 -17.46
N LYS A 45 -20.52 1.63 -18.07
CA LYS A 45 -20.52 2.35 -19.37
C LYS A 45 -19.94 3.75 -19.24
N ASP A 46 -20.22 4.42 -18.12
CA ASP A 46 -19.81 5.80 -17.87
C ASP A 46 -18.39 5.89 -17.28
N TYR A 47 -17.84 4.78 -16.79
CA TYR A 47 -16.50 4.74 -16.22
C TYR A 47 -15.41 4.81 -17.31
N ASN A 48 -14.71 5.94 -17.35
CA ASN A 48 -13.53 6.14 -18.16
C ASN A 48 -12.28 5.60 -17.43
N ALA A 49 -11.72 4.49 -17.93
CA ALA A 49 -10.54 3.86 -17.38
C ALA A 49 -9.25 4.60 -17.78
N LYS A 50 -9.16 5.89 -17.42
CA LYS A 50 -7.95 6.69 -17.61
C LYS A 50 -6.81 6.10 -16.77
N GLN A 51 -5.61 6.14 -17.35
CA GLN A 51 -4.39 5.72 -16.67
C GLN A 51 -4.16 6.57 -15.43
N TYR A 52 -3.75 5.92 -14.33
CA TYR A 52 -3.40 6.62 -13.10
C TYR A 52 -2.03 7.28 -13.23
N THR A 53 -1.83 8.41 -12.57
CA THR A 53 -0.51 9.04 -12.49
C THR A 53 0.34 8.38 -11.41
N VAL A 54 1.65 8.31 -11.60
CA VAL A 54 2.58 7.79 -10.59
C VAL A 54 3.30 8.94 -9.94
N SER A 55 3.30 8.96 -8.61
CA SER A 55 4.07 9.87 -7.78
C SER A 55 5.12 9.07 -7.02
N TYR A 56 6.40 9.34 -7.31
CA TYR A 56 7.50 8.73 -6.58
C TYR A 56 7.93 9.67 -5.47
N VAL A 57 7.84 9.20 -4.22
CA VAL A 57 8.40 9.94 -3.08
C VAL A 57 9.91 10.12 -3.33
N LEU A 58 10.42 11.34 -3.14
CA LEU A 58 11.83 11.62 -3.31
C LEU A 58 12.59 11.04 -2.12
N MET A 59 13.55 10.17 -2.43
CA MET A 59 14.32 9.42 -1.44
C MET A 59 15.79 9.78 -1.65
N ARG A 60 16.39 10.54 -0.74
CA ARG A 60 17.84 10.68 -0.70
C ARG A 60 18.34 9.94 0.53
N ASP A 61 19.20 8.95 0.31
CA ASP A 61 20.02 8.29 1.33
C ASP A 61 19.24 7.64 2.49
N LEU A 62 18.17 6.89 2.16
CA LEU A 62 17.36 6.17 3.14
C LEU A 62 17.60 4.65 3.13
N ASN A 63 17.35 4.00 4.26
CA ASN A 63 17.61 2.59 4.51
C ASN A 63 19.08 2.22 4.23
N MET A 64 20.04 3.07 4.62
CA MET A 64 21.47 2.82 4.33
C MET A 64 21.95 1.48 4.92
N ARG A 65 21.30 1.00 5.99
CA ARG A 65 21.59 -0.28 6.65
C ARG A 65 20.91 -1.49 5.99
N GLY A 66 19.96 -1.26 5.08
CA GLY A 66 19.32 -2.31 4.28
C GLY A 66 18.28 -3.19 5.00
N ASN A 67 17.92 -2.92 6.25
CA ASN A 67 17.06 -3.78 7.08
C ASN A 67 15.75 -3.11 7.56
N ASP A 68 15.42 -1.93 7.03
CA ASP A 68 14.30 -1.11 7.51
C ASP A 68 13.14 -0.96 6.52
N CYS A 69 13.16 -1.71 5.41
CA CYS A 69 12.14 -1.61 4.36
C CYS A 69 10.70 -1.78 4.89
N GLY A 70 10.49 -2.68 5.85
CA GLY A 70 9.18 -2.88 6.49
C GLY A 70 8.74 -1.71 7.36
N ALA A 71 9.67 -1.12 8.13
CA ALA A 71 9.38 0.04 8.97
C ALA A 71 9.01 1.26 8.12
N TYR A 72 9.77 1.54 7.07
CA TYR A 72 9.41 2.63 6.16
C TYR A 72 8.11 2.35 5.39
N ALA A 73 7.84 1.10 5.00
CA ALA A 73 6.59 0.76 4.33
C ALA A 73 5.37 1.03 5.24
N LEU A 74 5.45 0.66 6.52
CA LEU A 74 4.41 0.97 7.50
C LEU A 74 4.29 2.47 7.74
N LYS A 75 5.41 3.18 7.87
CA LYS A 75 5.40 4.64 8.03
C LYS A 75 4.79 5.35 6.81
N PHE A 76 5.09 4.89 5.61
CA PHE A 76 4.51 5.39 4.38
C PHE A 76 2.99 5.21 4.34
N ILE A 77 2.49 4.05 4.78
CA ILE A 77 1.05 3.80 4.91
C ILE A 77 0.43 4.72 5.98
N GLU A 78 1.09 4.89 7.13
CA GLU A 78 0.64 5.77 8.20
C GLU A 78 0.52 7.23 7.72
N CYS A 79 1.54 7.75 7.02
CA CYS A 79 1.52 9.10 6.48
C CYS A 79 0.34 9.29 5.53
N HIS A 80 0.06 8.33 4.65
CA HIS A 80 -1.13 8.37 3.79
C HIS A 80 -2.44 8.35 4.57
N LEU A 81 -2.57 7.48 5.58
CA LEU A 81 -3.80 7.32 6.36
C LEU A 81 -4.12 8.58 7.17
N LEU A 82 -3.11 9.22 7.73
CA LEU A 82 -3.24 10.37 8.63
C LEU A 82 -3.05 11.72 7.91
N GLY A 83 -2.74 11.73 6.62
CA GLY A 83 -2.44 12.95 5.86
C GLY A 83 -1.16 13.66 6.32
N LEU A 84 -0.17 12.90 6.81
CA LEU A 84 1.11 13.45 7.26
C LEU A 84 2.08 13.62 6.09
N ASP A 85 3.02 14.54 6.26
CA ASP A 85 4.08 14.79 5.31
C ASP A 85 5.08 13.61 5.23
N PHE A 86 5.59 13.33 4.03
CA PHE A 86 6.55 12.23 3.81
C PHE A 86 7.98 12.55 4.28
N SER A 87 8.29 13.79 4.67
CA SER A 87 9.57 14.13 5.33
C SER A 87 9.78 13.36 6.64
N LEU A 88 8.70 12.84 7.23
CA LEU A 88 8.73 11.93 8.39
C LEU A 88 9.25 10.53 8.07
N ILE A 89 9.57 10.23 6.81
CA ILE A 89 10.19 8.96 6.40
C ILE A 89 11.68 9.24 6.21
N ASN A 90 12.48 9.07 7.25
CA ASN A 90 13.92 9.33 7.18
C ASN A 90 14.76 8.39 8.08
N ASP A 91 16.08 8.31 7.85
CA ASP A 91 16.96 7.40 8.59
C ASP A 91 17.22 7.84 10.04
N GLU A 92 17.03 9.12 10.33
CA GLU A 92 17.24 9.69 11.66
C GLU A 92 16.17 9.21 12.65
N ASN A 93 14.96 8.95 12.18
CA ASN A 93 13.82 8.55 13.03
C ASN A 93 13.46 7.06 12.95
N THR A 94 14.30 6.25 12.32
CA THR A 94 14.01 4.84 12.07
C THR A 94 13.89 4.03 13.36
N GLN A 95 14.68 4.36 14.39
CA GLN A 95 14.62 3.68 15.68
C GLN A 95 13.29 3.99 16.39
N GLU A 96 12.88 5.24 16.43
CA GLU A 96 11.61 5.70 16.98
C GLU A 96 10.43 5.10 16.21
N THR A 97 10.53 5.04 14.88
CA THR A 97 9.54 4.38 14.02
C THR A 97 9.41 2.90 14.37
N ARG A 98 10.52 2.18 14.55
CA ARG A 98 10.51 0.77 15.00
C ARG A 98 9.87 0.61 16.38
N HIS A 99 10.22 1.46 17.34
CA HIS A 99 9.63 1.41 18.68
C HIS A 99 8.14 1.68 18.66
N LYS A 100 7.70 2.67 17.88
CA LYS A 100 6.27 2.95 17.70
C LYS A 100 5.54 1.75 17.10
N ILE A 101 6.06 1.17 16.01
CA ILE A 101 5.46 -0.03 15.40
C ILE A 101 5.39 -1.18 16.40
N ALA A 102 6.45 -1.41 17.18
CA ALA A 102 6.45 -2.46 18.20
C ALA A 102 5.41 -2.20 19.30
N TYR A 103 5.29 -0.95 19.75
CA TYR A 103 4.29 -0.54 20.74
C TYR A 103 2.87 -0.69 20.20
N ASP A 104 2.58 -0.19 19.00
CA ASP A 104 1.27 -0.29 18.35
C ASP A 104 0.86 -1.75 18.15
N LEU A 105 1.81 -2.63 17.77
CA LEU A 105 1.59 -4.06 17.65
C LEU A 105 1.32 -4.72 19.01
N TRP A 106 2.06 -4.33 20.05
CA TRP A 106 1.84 -4.83 21.40
C TRP A 106 0.48 -4.40 21.92
N GLU A 107 0.08 -3.14 21.74
CA GLU A 107 -1.23 -2.65 22.12
C GLU A 107 -2.34 -3.42 21.38
N ALA A 108 -2.23 -3.55 20.06
CA ALA A 108 -3.18 -4.32 19.25
C ALA A 108 -3.25 -5.81 19.64
N ALA A 109 -2.12 -6.40 20.06
CA ALA A 109 -2.08 -7.78 20.54
C ALA A 109 -2.75 -7.96 21.91
N ASN A 110 -2.89 -6.89 22.68
CA ASN A 110 -3.57 -6.90 23.99
C ASN A 110 -5.01 -6.38 23.94
N ASP A 111 -5.48 -5.91 22.78
CA ASP A 111 -6.88 -5.53 22.58
C ASP A 111 -7.79 -6.78 22.56
N GLU A 112 -8.75 -6.84 23.48
CA GLU A 112 -9.63 -7.99 23.66
C GLU A 112 -10.48 -8.30 22.41
N VAL A 113 -10.90 -7.27 21.66
CA VAL A 113 -11.71 -7.42 20.45
C VAL A 113 -10.86 -8.02 19.33
N LEU A 114 -9.63 -7.54 19.16
CA LEU A 114 -8.69 -8.06 18.18
C LEU A 114 -8.25 -9.48 18.55
N GLN A 115 -7.95 -9.76 19.81
CA GLN A 115 -7.66 -11.11 20.29
C GLN A 115 -8.81 -12.07 19.99
N TYR A 116 -10.05 -11.68 20.31
CA TYR A 116 -11.22 -12.50 20.01
C TYR A 116 -11.35 -12.76 18.51
N ARG A 117 -11.24 -11.72 17.66
CA ARG A 117 -11.30 -11.87 16.19
C ARG A 117 -10.20 -12.78 15.66
N MET A 118 -8.97 -12.63 16.13
CA MET A 118 -7.84 -13.46 15.73
C MET A 118 -8.01 -14.92 16.17
N SER A 119 -8.58 -15.17 17.36
CA SER A 119 -8.88 -16.54 17.82
C SER A 119 -9.93 -17.26 16.96
N LYS A 120 -10.78 -16.50 16.25
CA LYS A 120 -11.80 -17.03 15.34
C LYS A 120 -11.37 -17.00 13.88
N PHE A 121 -10.20 -16.43 13.57
CA PHE A 121 -9.73 -16.30 12.20
C PHE A 121 -9.50 -17.67 11.56
N LYS A 122 -10.18 -17.91 10.44
CA LYS A 122 -9.95 -19.06 9.58
C LYS A 122 -9.35 -18.55 8.28
N PRO A 123 -8.12 -18.94 7.92
CA PRO A 123 -7.54 -18.54 6.65
C PRO A 123 -8.48 -18.89 5.49
N PRO A 124 -8.74 -17.97 4.55
CA PRO A 124 -9.56 -18.30 3.40
C PRO A 124 -8.93 -19.44 2.62
N GLN A 125 -9.74 -20.43 2.23
CA GLN A 125 -9.29 -21.43 1.26
C GLN A 125 -8.94 -20.70 -0.03
N ARG A 126 -7.73 -20.91 -0.56
CA ARG A 126 -7.35 -20.35 -1.86
C ARG A 126 -8.38 -20.81 -2.89
N ALA A 127 -9.03 -19.86 -3.56
CA ALA A 127 -9.89 -20.19 -4.68
C ALA A 127 -9.06 -20.96 -5.72
N PRO A 128 -9.63 -22.00 -6.36
CA PRO A 128 -8.97 -22.61 -7.52
C PRO A 128 -8.69 -21.50 -8.54
N GLY A 129 -7.49 -21.50 -9.12
CA GLY A 129 -7.01 -20.43 -10.00
C GLY A 129 -7.88 -20.30 -11.25
N LYS A 130 -8.95 -19.51 -11.19
CA LYS A 130 -9.66 -19.05 -12.38
C LYS A 130 -8.92 -17.84 -12.92
N ILE A 131 -8.36 -17.98 -14.11
CA ILE A 131 -7.77 -16.88 -14.86
C ILE A 131 -8.92 -15.94 -15.26
N VAL A 132 -8.84 -14.68 -14.83
CA VAL A 132 -9.76 -13.63 -15.28
C VAL A 132 -9.08 -12.92 -16.45
N GLU A 133 -9.64 -13.07 -17.65
CA GLU A 133 -9.18 -12.30 -18.81
C GLU A 133 -9.58 -10.83 -18.65
N LEU A 134 -8.59 -9.95 -18.68
CA LEU A 134 -8.75 -8.51 -18.59
C LEU A 134 -8.68 -7.93 -20.00
N ASN A 135 -9.73 -8.17 -20.79
CA ASN A 135 -9.91 -7.63 -22.14
C ASN A 135 -10.18 -6.13 -22.11
#